data_AF-A0A2M7PVX2-F1
#
_entry.id   AF-A0A2M7PVX2-F1
#
_cell.length_a   1.000
_cell.length_b   1.000
_cell.length_c   1.000
_cell.angle_alpha   90.00
_cell.angle_beta   90.00
_cell.angle_gamma   90.00
#
_symmetry.space_group_name_H-M   'P 1'
#
loop_
_entity.id
_entity.type
_entity.pdbx_description
1 polymer ?
#
loop_
_entity_poly.entity_id
_entity_poly.type
_entity_poly.pdbx_seq_one_letter_code
_entity_poly.pdbx_strand_id
1 'polypeptide(L)'
;MDTKERVLENTIQRCRERHIILPTYKQMRNPELIPQKIKDKLANIGLWDLNSLNLFRITWKNEPKDFGGKFGDVNYLEIPSELSGVKARIIVLVGKYFPTGAHKVGATFGLLVEKLVTGRFDPTRQKALWPSTGNYCRGGAYDSYLLGCESIAVLPQGMSQERFDWLHKVGAEVFATPGSESNVKEIYDKVKVLKQERGDGIVNLNQFEEIGNPMWHYA
;
A
#
# COMPACT_ATOMS: atom_id res chain seq x y z
N MET A 1 -14.03 -20.37 -14.31
CA MET A 1 -13.59 -19.39 -13.29
C MET A 1 -13.53 -20.10 -11.96
N ASP A 2 -12.49 -19.87 -11.15
CA ASP A 2 -12.43 -20.33 -9.77
C ASP A 2 -13.65 -19.83 -8.97
N THR A 3 -14.17 -20.65 -8.05
CA THR A 3 -15.14 -20.16 -7.07
C THR A 3 -14.45 -19.27 -6.04
N LYS A 4 -15.18 -18.37 -5.36
CA LYS A 4 -14.60 -17.49 -4.34
C LYS A 4 -13.95 -18.29 -3.21
N GLU A 5 -14.54 -19.43 -2.88
CA GLU A 5 -14.04 -20.37 -1.86
C GLU A 5 -12.67 -20.91 -2.26
N ARG A 6 -12.50 -21.34 -3.52
CA ARG A 6 -11.21 -21.82 -4.02
C ARG A 6 -10.15 -20.72 -4.04
N VAL A 7 -10.53 -19.49 -4.43
CA VAL A 7 -9.62 -18.33 -4.39
C VAL A 7 -9.20 -18.00 -2.95
N LEU A 8 -10.12 -18.12 -2.00
CA LEU A 8 -9.81 -17.90 -0.58
C LEU A 8 -8.88 -19.00 -0.04
N GLU A 9 -9.07 -20.26 -0.41
CA GLU A 9 -8.15 -21.36 -0.09
C GLU A 9 -6.74 -21.09 -0.63
N ASN A 10 -6.63 -20.67 -1.90
CA ASN A 10 -5.35 -20.26 -2.51
C ASN A 10 -4.70 -19.11 -1.73
N THR A 11 -5.48 -18.12 -1.32
CA THR A 11 -5.02 -16.97 -0.53
C THR A 11 -4.50 -17.40 0.85
N ILE A 12 -5.25 -18.26 1.55
CA ILE A 12 -4.86 -18.80 2.86
C ILE A 12 -3.57 -19.61 2.74
N GLN A 13 -3.47 -20.46 1.71
CA GLN A 13 -2.29 -21.27 1.45
C GLN A 13 -1.06 -20.41 1.16
N ARG A 14 -1.20 -19.39 0.31
CA ARG A 14 -0.13 -18.41 0.03
C ARG A 14 0.34 -17.71 1.31
N CYS A 15 -0.60 -17.28 2.16
CA CYS A 15 -0.26 -16.63 3.44
C CYS A 15 0.50 -17.58 4.38
N ARG A 16 0.12 -18.86 4.44
CA ARG A 16 0.83 -19.87 5.23
C ARG A 16 2.25 -20.10 4.73
N GLU A 17 2.42 -20.31 3.42
CA GLU A 17 3.72 -20.54 2.77
C GLU A 17 4.71 -19.39 2.98
N ARG A 18 4.21 -18.15 2.91
CA ARG A 18 5.05 -16.94 3.04
C ARG A 18 5.05 -16.37 4.46
N HIS A 19 4.45 -17.06 5.43
CA HIS A 19 4.29 -16.62 6.82
C HIS A 19 3.70 -15.20 6.96
N ILE A 20 2.74 -14.85 6.11
CA ILE A 20 2.08 -13.54 6.11
C ILE A 20 1.00 -13.55 7.18
N ILE A 21 1.01 -12.51 8.02
CA ILE A 21 -0.02 -12.28 9.05
C ILE A 21 -0.67 -10.94 8.72
N LEU A 22 -1.98 -10.97 8.46
CA LEU A 22 -2.74 -9.77 8.15
C LEU A 22 -3.12 -9.03 9.44
N PRO A 23 -2.76 -7.74 9.58
CA PRO A 23 -3.32 -6.89 10.63
C PRO A 23 -4.80 -6.62 10.37
N THR A 24 -5.59 -6.55 11.44
CA THR A 24 -6.95 -6.00 11.38
C THR A 24 -6.90 -4.47 11.38
N TYR A 25 -7.93 -3.80 10.85
CA TYR A 25 -8.04 -2.34 11.00
C TYR A 25 -8.07 -1.90 12.47
N LYS A 26 -8.67 -2.70 13.35
CA LYS A 26 -8.65 -2.44 14.80
C LYS A 26 -7.23 -2.37 15.35
N GLN A 27 -6.33 -3.23 14.88
CA GLN A 27 -4.91 -3.23 15.25
C GLN A 27 -4.14 -2.08 14.61
N MET A 28 -4.42 -1.72 13.35
CA MET A 28 -3.81 -0.55 12.71
C MET A 28 -4.17 0.75 13.43
N ARG A 29 -5.45 0.91 13.82
CA ARG A 29 -5.95 2.07 14.57
C ARG A 29 -5.46 2.09 16.02
N ASN A 30 -5.41 0.93 16.66
CA ASN A 30 -4.86 0.77 18.00
C ASN A 30 -3.73 -0.28 18.03
N PRO A 31 -2.47 0.16 17.84
CA PRO A 31 -1.30 -0.71 17.89
C PRO A 31 -1.10 -1.44 19.22
N GLU A 32 -1.74 -1.03 20.31
CA GLU A 32 -1.70 -1.77 21.58
C GLU A 32 -2.22 -3.19 21.42
N LEU A 33 -3.21 -3.40 20.53
CA LEU A 33 -3.83 -4.69 20.23
C LEU A 33 -2.97 -5.62 19.37
N ILE A 34 -1.82 -5.15 18.89
CA ILE A 34 -0.86 -5.97 18.15
C ILE A 34 -0.19 -6.93 19.14
N PRO A 35 -0.13 -8.25 18.85
CA PRO A 35 0.55 -9.21 19.72
C PRO A 35 2.00 -8.83 19.99
N GLN A 36 2.45 -8.98 21.25
CA GLN A 36 3.80 -8.58 21.67
C GLN A 36 4.90 -9.24 20.81
N LYS A 37 4.73 -10.53 20.47
CA LYS A 37 5.63 -11.26 19.56
C LYS A 37 5.86 -10.58 18.20
N ILE A 38 4.89 -9.81 17.70
CA ILE A 38 5.01 -9.07 16.43
C ILE A 38 5.76 -7.77 16.70
N LYS A 39 5.42 -7.04 17.77
CA LYS A 39 6.12 -5.82 18.19
C LYS A 39 7.62 -6.07 18.44
N ASP A 40 7.96 -7.19 19.05
CA ASP A 40 9.35 -7.57 19.32
C ASP A 40 10.13 -7.86 18.04
N LYS A 41 9.50 -8.51 17.06
CA LYS A 41 10.12 -8.75 15.74
C LYS A 41 10.33 -7.44 14.97
N LEU A 42 9.37 -6.51 15.05
CA LEU A 42 9.47 -5.20 14.40
C LEU A 42 10.67 -4.38 14.88
N ALA A 43 11.17 -4.60 16.10
CA ALA A 43 12.35 -3.93 16.64
C ALA A 43 13.63 -4.20 15.82
N ASN A 44 13.65 -5.24 14.99
CA ASN A 44 14.78 -5.62 14.13
C ASN A 44 14.47 -5.44 12.63
N ILE A 45 13.45 -4.65 12.28
CA ILE A 45 12.98 -4.45 10.92
C ILE A 45 12.97 -2.95 10.61
N GLY A 46 13.55 -2.56 9.47
CA GLY A 46 13.48 -1.22 8.91
C GLY A 46 12.07 -0.85 8.48
N LEU A 47 11.70 0.43 8.61
CA LEU A 47 10.35 0.92 8.30
C LEU A 47 9.93 0.64 6.85
N TRP A 48 10.90 0.58 5.93
CA TRP A 48 10.69 0.37 4.49
C TRP A 48 11.14 -1.01 4.01
N ASP A 49 11.57 -1.89 4.92
CA ASP A 49 12.01 -3.23 4.55
C ASP A 49 10.84 -4.00 3.90
N LEU A 50 11.21 -4.86 2.94
CA LEU A 50 10.29 -5.76 2.26
C LEU A 50 9.98 -6.98 3.14
N ASN A 51 9.41 -6.71 4.31
CA ASN A 51 9.03 -7.71 5.31
C ASN A 51 7.53 -7.60 5.61
N SER A 52 6.79 -8.71 5.53
CA SER A 52 5.33 -8.71 5.70
C SER A 52 4.86 -8.21 7.07
N LEU A 53 5.72 -8.19 8.09
CA LEU A 53 5.37 -7.59 9.38
C LEU A 53 5.21 -6.07 9.31
N ASN A 54 5.79 -5.39 8.31
CA ASN A 54 5.55 -3.95 8.11
C ASN A 54 4.11 -3.62 7.73
N LEU A 55 3.25 -4.60 7.40
CA LEU A 55 1.80 -4.40 7.29
C LEU A 55 1.22 -3.84 8.61
N PHE A 56 1.77 -4.22 9.76
CA PHE A 56 1.37 -3.69 11.07
C PHE A 56 1.80 -2.24 11.31
N ARG A 57 2.73 -1.72 10.50
CA ARG A 57 3.16 -0.31 10.50
C ARG A 57 2.37 0.54 9.52
N ILE A 58 1.28 0.04 8.95
CA ILE A 58 0.34 0.86 8.16
C ILE A 58 -0.57 1.61 9.16
N THR A 59 -0.01 2.63 9.82
CA THR A 59 -0.67 3.39 10.89
C THR A 59 -0.03 4.78 11.08
N TRP A 60 -0.82 5.74 11.55
CA TRP A 60 -0.37 7.09 11.93
C TRP A 60 0.49 7.13 13.18
N LYS A 61 0.55 6.01 13.92
CA LYS A 61 1.12 5.89 15.26
C LYS A 61 2.50 5.24 15.29
N ASN A 62 3.21 5.17 14.17
CA ASN A 62 4.58 4.65 14.16
C ASN A 62 5.50 5.57 14.96
N GLU A 63 6.43 5.00 15.71
CA GLU A 63 7.52 5.77 16.30
C GLU A 63 8.36 6.44 15.17
N PRO A 64 8.78 7.71 15.31
CA PRO A 64 9.60 8.45 14.32
C PRO A 64 11.02 7.91 14.05
N LYS A 65 11.15 6.62 13.72
CA LYS A 65 12.43 5.93 13.51
C LYS A 65 12.42 5.13 12.22
N ASP A 66 13.54 5.22 11.49
CA ASP A 66 13.73 4.49 10.24
C ASP A 66 13.99 2.99 10.46
N PHE A 67 14.51 2.60 11.64
CA PHE A 67 14.79 1.22 12.01
C PHE A 67 14.29 0.90 13.42
N GLY A 68 13.64 -0.26 13.58
CA GLY A 68 13.27 -0.79 14.88
C GLY A 68 12.20 0.02 15.65
N GLY A 69 11.58 1.00 15.01
CA GLY A 69 10.54 1.84 15.62
C GLY A 69 9.35 1.01 16.10
N LYS A 70 8.86 1.31 17.30
CA LYS A 70 7.63 0.73 17.85
C LYS A 70 6.44 1.61 17.46
N PHE A 71 5.55 1.86 18.40
CA PHE A 71 4.36 2.68 18.23
C PHE A 71 4.28 3.71 19.34
N GLY A 72 3.66 4.84 19.05
CA GLY A 72 3.39 5.92 20.00
C GLY A 72 2.08 6.62 19.68
N ASP A 73 2.02 7.91 19.98
CA ASP A 73 0.89 8.75 19.62
C ASP A 73 0.85 9.04 18.11
N VAL A 74 -0.24 9.66 17.65
CA VAL A 74 -0.36 10.13 16.28
C VAL A 74 0.77 11.11 15.98
N ASN A 75 1.48 10.90 14.87
CA ASN A 75 2.50 11.85 14.42
C ASN A 75 1.84 13.12 13.89
N TYR A 76 2.05 14.24 14.56
CA TYR A 76 1.58 15.55 14.11
C TYR A 76 2.57 16.67 14.44
N LEU A 77 2.44 17.79 13.75
CA LEU A 77 3.07 19.06 14.07
C LEU A 77 1.97 20.09 14.34
N GLU A 78 2.17 20.95 15.34
CA GLU A 78 1.32 22.12 15.57
C GLU A 78 2.01 23.34 14.98
N ILE A 79 1.31 24.07 14.09
CA ILE A 79 1.83 25.33 13.56
C ILE A 79 1.49 26.44 14.56
N PRO A 80 2.50 27.09 15.17
CA PRO A 80 2.29 28.14 16.15
C PRO A 80 1.65 29.38 15.53
N SER A 81 0.91 30.15 16.33
CA SER A 81 0.24 31.38 15.90
C SER A 81 1.19 32.44 15.34
N GLU A 82 2.44 32.43 15.80
CA GLU A 82 3.53 33.30 15.39
C GLU A 82 3.95 33.04 13.94
N LEU A 83 3.73 31.83 13.43
CA LEU A 83 3.96 31.47 12.03
C LEU A 83 2.68 31.57 11.19
N SER A 84 1.53 31.19 11.74
CA SER A 84 0.28 31.15 10.99
C SER A 84 -0.46 32.48 10.91
N GLY A 85 -0.21 33.40 11.85
CA GLY A 85 -0.90 34.68 11.98
C GLY A 85 -2.36 34.56 12.46
N VAL A 86 -2.83 33.37 12.84
CA VAL A 86 -4.22 33.12 13.26
C VAL A 86 -4.32 32.54 14.67
N LYS A 87 -5.43 32.80 15.34
CA LYS A 87 -5.74 32.24 16.67
C LYS A 87 -6.17 30.76 16.62
N ALA A 88 -6.59 30.28 15.45
CA ALA A 88 -7.01 28.89 15.29
C ALA A 88 -5.79 27.96 15.38
N ARG A 89 -5.92 26.86 16.15
CA ARG A 89 -4.88 25.82 16.22
C ARG A 89 -4.83 25.05 14.90
N ILE A 90 -3.66 24.98 14.29
CA ILE A 90 -3.46 24.25 13.04
C ILE A 90 -2.59 23.03 13.33
N ILE A 91 -3.18 21.85 13.19
CA ILE A 91 -2.51 20.56 13.38
C ILE A 91 -2.26 19.92 12.01
N VAL A 92 -1.00 19.58 11.74
CA VAL A 92 -0.55 18.93 10.50
C VAL A 92 -0.21 17.48 10.81
N LEU A 93 -0.98 16.54 10.27
CA LEU A 93 -0.67 15.12 10.39
C LEU A 93 0.56 14.76 9.55
N VAL A 94 1.48 13.98 10.13
CA VAL A 94 2.76 13.64 9.48
C VAL A 94 2.70 12.21 8.92
N GLY A 95 2.56 12.12 7.60
CA GLY A 95 2.52 10.84 6.87
C GLY A 95 3.89 10.24 6.52
N LYS A 96 5.00 10.87 6.92
CA LYS A 96 6.37 10.45 6.59
C LYS A 96 6.74 9.09 7.21
N TYR A 97 6.21 8.79 8.39
CA TYR A 97 6.57 7.58 9.13
C TYR A 97 5.73 6.36 8.76
N PHE A 98 5.07 6.38 7.60
CA PHE A 98 4.51 5.17 7.00
C PHE A 98 5.61 4.42 6.23
N PRO A 99 5.47 3.10 6.04
CA PRO A 99 6.19 2.40 4.99
C PRO A 99 6.08 3.15 3.66
N THR A 100 7.16 3.22 2.89
CA THR A 100 7.28 4.02 1.64
C THR A 100 7.19 5.55 1.82
N GLY A 101 7.08 6.06 3.04
CA GLY A 101 7.13 7.49 3.35
C GLY A 101 5.82 8.24 3.13
N ALA A 102 4.74 7.52 2.85
CA ALA A 102 3.45 8.12 2.56
C ALA A 102 2.31 7.22 3.04
N HIS A 103 1.24 7.83 3.54
CA HIS A 103 0.02 7.16 3.97
C HIS A 103 -0.71 6.38 2.84
N LYS A 104 -0.27 6.51 1.58
CA LYS A 104 -0.87 5.83 0.43
C LYS A 104 -0.77 4.31 0.53
N VAL A 105 0.16 3.76 1.31
CA VAL A 105 0.18 2.31 1.68
C VAL A 105 -1.10 1.89 2.40
N GLY A 106 -1.74 2.78 3.16
CA GLY A 106 -3.04 2.49 3.75
C GLY A 106 -4.14 2.31 2.71
N ALA A 107 -4.21 3.23 1.76
CA ALA A 107 -5.17 3.19 0.67
C ALA A 107 -5.00 1.91 -0.19
N THR A 108 -3.76 1.54 -0.51
CA THR A 108 -3.47 0.37 -1.34
C THR A 108 -3.69 -0.95 -0.60
N PHE A 109 -3.32 -1.02 0.68
CA PHE A 109 -3.61 -2.15 1.55
C PHE A 109 -5.11 -2.42 1.61
N GLY A 110 -5.91 -1.38 1.87
CA GLY A 110 -7.36 -1.50 2.01
C GLY A 110 -8.04 -2.06 0.75
N LEU A 111 -7.55 -1.69 -0.43
CA LEU A 111 -8.02 -2.24 -1.70
C LEU A 111 -7.65 -3.71 -1.90
N LEU A 112 -6.37 -4.04 -1.71
CA LEU A 112 -5.87 -5.38 -2.05
C LEU A 112 -6.34 -6.41 -1.02
N VAL A 113 -6.25 -6.10 0.27
CA VAL A 113 -6.63 -7.04 1.33
C VAL A 113 -8.12 -7.35 1.30
N GLU A 114 -8.97 -6.36 1.01
CA GLU A 114 -10.41 -6.58 0.83
C GLU A 114 -10.69 -7.65 -0.23
N LYS A 115 -10.03 -7.59 -1.39
CA LYS A 115 -10.22 -8.57 -2.45
C LYS A 115 -9.61 -9.93 -2.12
N LEU A 116 -8.48 -9.96 -1.43
CA LEU A 116 -7.85 -11.20 -0.96
C LEU A 116 -8.76 -11.95 0.02
N VAL A 117 -9.27 -11.27 1.06
CA VAL A 117 -10.09 -11.92 2.10
C VAL A 117 -11.50 -12.28 1.64
N THR A 118 -11.97 -11.69 0.53
CA THR A 118 -13.28 -12.01 -0.07
C THR A 118 -13.20 -12.98 -1.24
N GLY A 119 -12.02 -13.50 -1.58
CA GLY A 119 -11.84 -14.42 -2.70
C GLY A 119 -12.05 -13.78 -4.08
N ARG A 120 -11.87 -12.45 -4.18
CA ARG A 120 -12.02 -11.67 -5.43
C ARG A 120 -10.71 -11.36 -6.13
N PHE A 121 -9.59 -11.67 -5.49
CA PHE A 121 -8.25 -11.61 -6.06
C PHE A 121 -7.52 -12.91 -5.73
N ASP A 122 -7.02 -13.61 -6.76
CA ASP A 122 -6.24 -14.84 -6.61
C ASP A 122 -4.73 -14.56 -6.75
N PRO A 123 -3.97 -14.57 -5.64
CA PRO A 123 -2.54 -14.27 -5.62
C PRO A 123 -1.65 -15.37 -6.24
N THR A 124 -2.25 -16.42 -6.82
CA THR A 124 -1.52 -17.48 -7.53
C THR A 124 -1.54 -17.31 -9.05
N ARG A 125 -2.48 -16.51 -9.59
CA ARG A 125 -2.64 -16.33 -11.05
C ARG A 125 -2.85 -14.89 -11.50
N GLN A 126 -3.30 -13.99 -10.62
CA GLN A 126 -3.64 -12.61 -10.98
C GLN A 126 -2.54 -11.65 -10.54
N LYS A 127 -2.31 -10.61 -11.36
CA LYS A 127 -1.44 -9.48 -10.99
C LYS A 127 -2.26 -8.27 -10.53
N ALA A 128 -1.78 -7.58 -9.50
CA ALA A 128 -2.34 -6.33 -8.99
C ALA A 128 -1.89 -5.15 -9.85
N LEU A 129 -2.82 -4.53 -10.57
CA LEU A 129 -2.54 -3.40 -11.46
C LEU A 129 -2.77 -2.06 -10.74
N TRP A 130 -1.72 -1.25 -10.64
CA TRP A 130 -1.66 0.00 -9.89
C TRP A 130 -1.47 1.22 -10.79
N PRO A 131 -2.56 1.85 -11.27
CA PRO A 131 -2.48 3.06 -12.08
C PRO A 131 -2.30 4.31 -11.22
N SER A 132 -1.10 4.91 -11.21
CA SER A 132 -0.88 6.23 -10.59
C SER A 132 0.47 6.83 -10.94
N THR A 133 0.49 8.16 -11.00
CA THR A 133 1.68 8.99 -11.18
C THR A 133 2.51 9.20 -9.91
N GLY A 134 2.05 8.74 -8.73
CA GLY A 134 2.64 9.12 -7.45
C GLY A 134 2.77 7.99 -6.42
N ASN A 135 2.71 8.36 -5.13
CA ASN A 135 2.90 7.44 -4.00
C ASN A 135 1.92 6.26 -3.96
N TYR A 136 0.77 6.36 -4.61
CA TYR A 136 -0.19 5.25 -4.70
C TYR A 136 0.38 4.06 -5.49
N CYS A 137 1.08 4.32 -6.61
CA CYS A 137 1.72 3.25 -7.38
C CYS A 137 2.83 2.56 -6.56
N ARG A 138 3.65 3.36 -5.86
CA ARG A 138 4.72 2.86 -4.97
C ARG A 138 4.16 2.03 -3.82
N GLY A 139 3.13 2.53 -3.14
CA GLY A 139 2.47 1.83 -2.04
C GLY A 139 1.81 0.53 -2.50
N GLY A 140 1.20 0.53 -3.68
CA GLY A 140 0.56 -0.66 -4.25
C GLY A 140 1.56 -1.76 -4.58
N ALA A 141 2.68 -1.40 -5.22
CA ALA A 141 3.78 -2.33 -5.48
C ALA A 141 4.40 -2.86 -4.17
N TYR A 142 4.56 -2.00 -3.15
CA TYR A 142 5.03 -2.38 -1.82
C TYR A 142 4.10 -3.42 -1.16
N ASP A 143 2.81 -3.12 -1.04
CA ASP A 143 1.83 -4.01 -0.40
C ASP A 143 1.67 -5.31 -1.19
N SER A 144 1.71 -5.25 -2.53
CA SER A 144 1.69 -6.45 -3.37
C SER A 144 2.86 -7.37 -3.04
N TYR A 145 4.07 -6.82 -2.92
CA TYR A 145 5.24 -7.61 -2.52
C TYR A 145 5.05 -8.23 -1.13
N LEU A 146 4.62 -7.43 -0.14
CA LEU A 146 4.43 -7.90 1.24
C LEU A 146 3.35 -8.98 1.36
N LEU A 147 2.29 -8.88 0.54
CA LEU A 147 1.17 -9.81 0.50
C LEU A 147 1.41 -10.99 -0.46
N GLY A 148 2.56 -10.99 -1.13
CA GLY A 148 2.99 -12.04 -2.03
C GLY A 148 2.22 -12.13 -3.35
N CYS A 149 1.74 -11.00 -3.83
CA CYS A 149 1.07 -10.81 -5.11
C CYS A 149 2.06 -10.24 -6.15
N GLU A 150 1.94 -10.68 -7.39
CA GLU A 150 2.59 -9.99 -8.50
C GLU A 150 1.93 -8.63 -8.76
N SER A 151 2.70 -7.65 -9.22
CA SER A 151 2.20 -6.30 -9.44
C SER A 151 2.57 -5.73 -10.80
N ILE A 152 1.70 -4.89 -11.32
CA ILE A 152 1.92 -4.08 -12.52
C ILE A 152 1.80 -2.61 -12.12
N ALA A 153 2.84 -1.84 -12.40
CA ALA A 153 2.88 -0.40 -12.19
C ALA A 153 2.68 0.31 -13.55
N VAL A 154 1.70 1.21 -13.61
CA VAL A 154 1.50 2.08 -14.80
C VAL A 154 1.65 3.52 -14.36
N LEU A 155 2.70 4.17 -14.84
CA LEU A 155 3.09 5.52 -14.47
C LEU A 155 3.77 6.25 -15.64
N PRO A 156 3.87 7.59 -15.62
CA PRO A 156 4.45 8.35 -16.73
C PRO A 156 5.97 8.19 -16.79
N GLN A 157 6.53 8.22 -18.00
CA GLN A 157 7.96 8.16 -18.24
C GLN A 157 8.73 9.37 -17.68
N GLY A 158 8.06 10.51 -17.48
CA GLY A 158 8.65 11.70 -16.88
C GLY A 158 8.90 11.61 -15.37
N MET A 159 8.68 10.45 -14.75
CA MET A 159 9.00 10.20 -13.34
C MET A 159 10.50 9.99 -13.12
N SER A 160 10.96 10.17 -11.89
CA SER A 160 12.37 10.00 -11.56
C SER A 160 12.86 8.58 -11.82
N GLN A 161 14.12 8.43 -12.28
CA GLN A 161 14.74 7.12 -12.49
C GLN A 161 14.76 6.28 -11.20
N GLU A 162 15.02 6.92 -10.05
CA GLU A 162 14.96 6.25 -8.73
C GLU A 162 13.63 5.52 -8.50
N ARG A 163 12.52 6.09 -8.99
CA ARG A 163 11.21 5.46 -8.87
C ARG A 163 11.10 4.20 -9.72
N PHE A 164 11.58 4.24 -10.97
CA PHE A 164 11.62 3.07 -11.84
C PHE A 164 12.52 1.97 -11.27
N ASP A 165 13.72 2.33 -10.81
CA ASP A 165 14.68 1.39 -10.22
C ASP A 165 14.09 0.71 -8.98
N TRP A 166 13.41 1.49 -8.12
CA TRP A 166 12.73 0.94 -6.94
C TRP A 166 11.59 -0.01 -7.33
N LEU A 167 10.77 0.33 -8.33
CA LEU A 167 9.67 -0.52 -8.81
C LEU A 167 10.21 -1.86 -9.37
N HIS A 168 11.28 -1.81 -10.15
CA HIS A 168 11.93 -3.03 -10.66
C HIS A 168 12.54 -3.86 -9.52
N LYS A 169 13.15 -3.22 -8.52
CA LYS A 169 13.71 -3.91 -7.34
C LYS A 169 12.65 -4.65 -6.53
N VAL A 170 11.44 -4.11 -6.43
CA VAL A 170 10.30 -4.80 -5.78
C VAL A 170 9.58 -5.79 -6.72
N GLY A 171 10.11 -6.06 -7.91
CA GLY A 171 9.58 -7.06 -8.84
C GLY A 171 8.29 -6.64 -9.55
N ALA A 172 8.00 -5.33 -9.62
CA ALA A 172 6.87 -4.84 -10.38
C ALA A 172 7.15 -4.90 -11.89
N GLU A 173 6.16 -5.32 -12.66
CA GLU A 173 6.13 -5.11 -14.10
C GLU A 173 5.76 -3.65 -14.38
N VAL A 174 6.57 -2.92 -15.15
CA VAL A 174 6.41 -1.47 -15.31
C VAL A 174 6.03 -1.10 -16.73
N PHE A 175 4.97 -0.29 -16.87
CA PHE A 175 4.60 0.38 -18.12
C PHE A 175 4.73 1.88 -17.98
N ALA A 176 5.69 2.45 -18.71
CA ALA A 176 5.90 3.89 -18.79
C ALA A 176 4.98 4.51 -19.87
N THR A 177 4.10 5.42 -19.48
CA THR A 177 3.23 6.15 -20.41
C THR A 177 3.82 7.53 -20.76
N PRO A 178 3.44 8.15 -21.90
CA PRO A 178 3.84 9.53 -22.17
C PRO A 178 3.38 10.50 -21.07
N GLY A 179 4.15 11.56 -20.82
CA GLY A 179 3.80 12.64 -19.88
C GLY A 179 4.59 12.67 -18.57
N SER A 180 4.10 13.48 -17.62
CA SER A 180 4.69 13.73 -16.29
C SER A 180 3.64 13.54 -15.17
N GLU A 181 3.89 14.04 -13.95
CA GLU A 181 3.13 13.70 -12.74
C GLU A 181 1.62 14.00 -12.83
N SER A 182 1.22 14.91 -13.72
CA SER A 182 -0.18 15.32 -13.92
C SER A 182 -0.88 14.56 -15.06
N ASN A 183 -0.18 13.71 -15.81
CA ASN A 183 -0.73 12.96 -16.94
C ASN A 183 -1.41 11.67 -16.49
N VAL A 184 -2.69 11.81 -16.13
CA VAL A 184 -3.51 10.71 -15.60
C VAL A 184 -4.24 9.94 -16.71
N LYS A 185 -4.59 10.61 -17.83
CA LYS A 185 -5.37 10.00 -18.92
C LYS A 185 -4.61 8.85 -19.58
N GLU A 186 -3.34 9.07 -19.91
CA GLU A 186 -2.49 8.11 -20.63
C GLU A 186 -2.30 6.83 -19.82
N ILE A 187 -2.25 6.94 -18.49
CA ILE A 187 -2.23 5.79 -17.57
C ILE A 187 -3.50 4.97 -17.73
N TYR A 188 -4.68 5.60 -17.68
CA TYR A 188 -5.96 4.89 -17.79
C TYR A 188 -6.21 4.32 -19.20
N ASP A 189 -5.74 4.99 -20.25
CA ASP A 189 -5.74 4.44 -21.60
C ASP A 189 -4.91 3.15 -21.64
N LYS A 190 -3.70 3.15 -21.06
CA LYS A 190 -2.86 1.96 -20.98
C LYS A 190 -3.49 0.85 -20.13
N VAL A 191 -4.14 1.19 -19.01
CA VAL A 191 -4.91 0.23 -18.21
C VAL A 191 -6.00 -0.43 -19.04
N LYS A 192 -6.74 0.33 -19.86
CA LYS A 192 -7.80 -0.22 -20.73
C LYS A 192 -7.24 -1.23 -21.72
N VAL A 193 -6.10 -0.92 -22.35
CA VAL A 193 -5.39 -1.84 -23.25
C VAL A 193 -4.97 -3.10 -22.51
N LEU A 194 -4.32 -2.97 -21.35
CA LEU A 194 -3.87 -4.13 -20.57
C LEU A 194 -5.05 -5.03 -20.15
N LYS A 195 -6.18 -4.45 -19.74
CA LYS A 195 -7.39 -5.21 -19.39
C LYS A 195 -7.96 -5.98 -20.58
N GLN A 196 -7.88 -5.42 -21.79
CA GLN A 196 -8.30 -6.10 -23.02
C GLN A 196 -7.34 -7.25 -23.38
N GLU A 197 -6.03 -7.04 -23.22
CA GLU A 197 -5.00 -8.03 -23.54
C GLU A 197 -4.95 -9.20 -22.54
N ARG A 198 -5.10 -8.91 -21.25
CA ARG A 198 -4.84 -9.88 -20.17
C ARG A 198 -6.08 -10.44 -19.51
N GLY A 199 -7.26 -9.86 -19.78
CA GLY A 199 -8.52 -10.30 -19.22
C GLY A 199 -8.47 -10.42 -17.70
N ASP A 200 -8.82 -11.60 -17.19
CA ASP A 200 -8.89 -11.89 -15.76
C ASP A 200 -7.52 -12.20 -15.12
N GLY A 201 -6.43 -12.23 -15.90
CA GLY A 201 -5.06 -12.36 -15.37
C GLY A 201 -4.56 -11.13 -14.61
N ILE A 202 -5.31 -10.01 -14.64
CA ILE A 202 -5.00 -8.79 -13.91
C ILE A 202 -6.23 -8.24 -13.19
N VAL A 203 -6.01 -7.57 -12.07
CA VAL A 203 -7.06 -6.86 -11.33
C VAL A 203 -6.67 -5.40 -11.21
N ASN A 204 -7.47 -4.52 -11.81
CA ASN A 204 -7.27 -3.07 -11.75
C ASN A 204 -7.65 -2.54 -10.37
N LEU A 205 -6.68 -2.01 -9.63
CA LEU A 205 -6.87 -1.46 -8.29
C LEU A 205 -6.88 0.07 -8.37
N ASN A 206 -7.96 0.59 -8.96
CA ASN A 206 -8.15 2.02 -9.21
C ASN A 206 -8.56 2.76 -7.93
N GLN A 207 -7.72 3.69 -7.48
CA GLN A 207 -7.93 4.43 -6.22
C GLN A 207 -9.18 5.31 -6.22
N PHE A 208 -9.71 5.68 -7.40
CA PHE A 208 -10.88 6.55 -7.54
C PHE A 208 -12.20 5.80 -7.66
N GLU A 209 -12.17 4.48 -7.87
CA GLU A 209 -13.37 3.64 -8.04
C GLU A 209 -13.58 2.68 -6.86
N GLU A 210 -12.54 2.44 -6.06
CA GLU A 210 -12.53 1.37 -5.07
C GLU A 210 -12.80 1.88 -3.65
N ILE A 211 -13.86 1.35 -3.04
CA ILE A 211 -14.31 1.72 -1.68
C ILE A 211 -13.27 1.39 -0.60
N GLY A 212 -12.35 0.45 -0.86
CA GLY A 212 -11.28 0.09 0.07
C GLY A 212 -10.40 1.28 0.49
N ASN A 213 -10.24 2.27 -0.41
CA ASN A 213 -9.42 3.46 -0.17
C ASN A 213 -10.02 4.33 0.94
N PRO A 214 -11.24 4.90 0.79
CA PRO A 214 -11.85 5.69 1.86
C PRO A 214 -12.13 4.85 3.12
N MET A 215 -12.40 3.55 3.00
CA MET A 215 -12.67 2.70 4.16
C MET A 215 -11.45 2.52 5.07
N TRP A 216 -10.23 2.42 4.52
CA TRP A 216 -9.03 2.38 5.37
C TRP A 216 -8.85 3.67 6.17
N HIS A 217 -9.12 4.81 5.56
CA HIS A 217 -9.05 6.12 6.23
C HIS A 217 -10.12 6.31 7.31
N TYR A 218 -11.30 5.70 7.11
CA TYR A 218 -12.42 5.77 8.05
C TYR A 218 -12.23 4.90 9.30
N ALA A 219 -11.59 3.73 9.15
CA ALA A 219 -11.58 2.65 10.14
C ALA A 219 -10.82 2.95 11.44
#